data_AF-A0A958D260-F1
#
_entry.id   AF-A0A958D260-F1
#
_cell.length_a   1.000
_cell.length_b   1.000
_cell.length_c   1.000
_cell.angle_alpha   90.00
_cell.angle_beta   90.00
_cell.angle_gamma   90.00
#
_symmetry.space_group_name_H-M   'P 1'
#
loop_
_entity.id
_entity.type
_entity.pdbx_description
1 polymer ?
#
loop_
_entity_poly.entity_id
_entity_poly.type
_entity_poly.pdbx_seq_one_letter_code
_entity_poly.pdbx_strand_id
1 'polypeptide(L)'
;MSDAVSTTNDRPLTAADVGQIENADQLVNFFARLGYNVDQSIPLDHAALGVDSADLRQHILAIRRVGEDPADGDIVIYLFEVRSVTVALTQAIARRFRDRPESALLVLTKDYETLDFVLVERELAAGKKIGSGFRQIIRPRTLKVNRRNPDLISLRVLRRFTFTEADADYQWEKLRSAFTLAEWTEQYFNNRALFSDYYLLERLTDKKLTPQWDEDVRPIGREVLRHLATARADYSGKPEQAIRDGLFEPLFRSLGFEFDVHKPGDSDIDEPDYVLYAAGNREKPLAQVMTYVWNRNLDDTDEVRDLQTPDEIPGALVVNVLAKAETNWVVVTNGKQWRLYSATAANKATNYYEIDLEEAAHAPDQVTALKYWWLFFRKAVFTGFLDDLLQQS
;
A
#
# COMPACT_ATOMS: atom_id res chain seq x y z
N MET A 1 8.45 -22.49 21.80
CA MET A 1 7.57 -22.65 20.61
C MET A 1 6.34 -21.77 20.78
N SER A 2 6.48 -20.43 20.76
CA SER A 2 5.34 -19.55 21.01
C SER A 2 5.40 -18.15 20.39
N ASP A 3 6.29 -17.83 19.44
CA ASP A 3 6.42 -16.43 18.94
C ASP A 3 6.52 -16.29 17.40
N ALA A 4 6.20 -17.32 16.64
CA ALA A 4 6.25 -17.27 15.16
C ALA A 4 4.88 -17.46 14.52
N VAL A 5 3.85 -16.77 15.05
CA VAL A 5 2.76 -16.38 14.14
C VAL A 5 3.38 -15.30 13.28
N SER A 6 3.80 -15.65 12.06
CA SER A 6 4.14 -14.67 11.02
C SER A 6 2.98 -13.70 10.97
N THR A 7 3.18 -12.50 11.51
CA THR A 7 2.11 -11.51 11.56
C THR A 7 1.94 -11.03 10.12
N THR A 8 0.85 -11.41 9.46
CA THR A 8 0.55 -10.99 8.08
C THR A 8 0.30 -9.48 7.93
N ASN A 9 0.46 -8.70 9.01
CA ASN A 9 0.31 -7.25 9.06
C ASN A 9 1.66 -6.54 9.08
N ASP A 10 1.74 -5.46 8.31
CA ASP A 10 2.85 -4.50 8.36
C ASP A 10 3.05 -3.95 9.76
N ARG A 11 4.28 -3.95 10.27
CA ARG A 11 4.56 -3.44 11.61
C ARG A 11 4.27 -1.94 11.69
N PRO A 12 3.70 -1.46 12.80
CA PRO A 12 3.51 -0.03 12.98
C PRO A 12 4.88 0.67 12.97
N LEU A 13 4.96 1.71 12.14
CA LEU A 13 6.15 2.54 12.00
C LEU A 13 5.81 4.01 12.24
N THR A 14 6.60 4.64 13.10
CA THR A 14 6.50 6.05 13.48
C THR A 14 7.68 6.84 12.94
N ALA A 15 7.57 8.17 12.93
CA ALA A 15 8.67 9.06 12.58
C ALA A 15 9.90 8.85 13.49
N ALA A 16 9.69 8.47 14.76
CA ALA A 16 10.77 8.20 15.71
C ALA A 16 11.57 6.94 15.33
N ASP A 17 10.91 5.92 14.80
CA ASP A 17 11.56 4.67 14.40
C ASP A 17 12.54 4.89 13.23
N VAL A 18 12.13 5.71 12.25
CA VAL A 18 13.03 6.18 11.19
C VAL A 18 14.07 7.13 11.75
N GLY A 19 13.65 8.04 12.64
CA GLY A 19 14.48 9.02 13.32
C GLY A 19 15.69 8.43 14.06
N GLN A 20 15.68 7.16 14.44
CA GLN A 20 16.79 6.50 15.15
C GLN A 20 17.91 5.97 14.25
N ILE A 21 17.77 5.99 12.93
CA ILE A 21 18.73 5.40 11.97
C ILE A 21 19.93 6.32 11.74
N GLU A 22 20.77 6.54 12.75
CA GLU A 22 21.89 7.49 12.69
C GLU A 22 23.21 6.87 12.17
N ASN A 23 23.26 5.54 12.06
CA ASN A 23 24.41 4.79 11.60
C ASN A 23 24.00 3.41 11.07
N ALA A 24 25.00 2.67 10.57
CA ALA A 24 24.82 1.37 9.93
C ALA A 24 24.21 0.31 10.87
N ASP A 25 24.52 0.34 12.17
CA ASP A 25 23.99 -0.63 13.14
C ASP A 25 22.53 -0.35 13.45
N GLN A 26 22.12 0.92 13.51
CA GLN A 26 20.72 1.29 13.68
C GLN A 26 19.90 0.99 12.43
N LEU A 27 20.49 1.06 11.22
CA LEU A 27 19.83 0.58 10.00
C LEU A 27 19.62 -0.93 10.03
N VAL A 28 20.60 -1.69 10.53
CA VAL A 28 20.45 -3.14 10.75
C VAL A 28 19.31 -3.42 11.73
N ASN A 29 19.24 -2.71 12.86
CA ASN A 29 18.14 -2.85 13.81
C ASN A 29 16.77 -2.47 13.22
N PHE A 30 16.74 -1.48 12.32
CA PHE A 30 15.51 -1.11 11.61
C PHE A 30 15.01 -2.26 10.73
N PHE A 31 15.87 -2.91 9.94
CA PHE A 31 15.45 -4.06 9.13
C PHE A 31 15.15 -5.32 9.95
N ALA A 32 15.86 -5.55 11.06
CA ALA A 32 15.50 -6.58 12.04
C ALA A 32 14.09 -6.34 12.60
N ARG A 33 13.78 -5.07 12.91
CA ARG A 33 12.42 -4.66 13.30
C ARG A 33 11.43 -4.82 12.15
N LEU A 34 11.81 -4.82 10.89
CA LEU A 34 10.89 -5.11 9.79
C LEU A 34 10.73 -6.62 9.52
N GLY A 35 11.41 -7.49 10.27
CA GLY A 35 11.28 -8.94 10.16
C GLY A 35 12.30 -9.61 9.23
N TYR A 36 13.32 -8.88 8.77
CA TYR A 36 14.42 -9.47 7.99
C TYR A 36 15.43 -10.17 8.90
N ASN A 37 16.09 -11.19 8.36
CA ASN A 37 17.20 -11.85 9.02
C ASN A 37 18.46 -10.99 8.88
N VAL A 38 19.01 -10.55 10.01
CA VAL A 38 20.20 -9.70 10.06
C VAL A 38 21.41 -10.36 10.71
N ASP A 39 21.32 -11.64 11.04
CA ASP A 39 22.39 -12.36 11.76
C ASP A 39 23.70 -12.42 10.94
N GLN A 40 23.58 -12.36 9.61
CA GLN A 40 24.71 -12.34 8.68
C GLN A 40 25.13 -10.92 8.26
N SER A 41 24.73 -9.90 9.02
CA SER A 41 25.13 -8.51 8.74
C SER A 41 26.65 -8.36 8.81
N ILE A 42 27.26 -7.90 7.72
CA ILE A 42 28.73 -7.85 7.60
C ILE A 42 29.19 -6.73 6.67
N PRO A 43 30.28 -6.01 7.00
CA PRO A 43 30.97 -5.14 6.04
C PRO A 43 31.44 -5.94 4.81
N LEU A 44 31.36 -5.34 3.64
CA LEU A 44 31.79 -5.94 2.38
C LEU A 44 32.89 -5.10 1.73
N ASP A 45 33.85 -5.77 1.11
CA ASP A 45 34.83 -5.13 0.24
C ASP A 45 34.18 -4.75 -1.11
N HIS A 46 34.66 -3.69 -1.76
CA HIS A 46 34.18 -3.26 -3.08
C HIS A 46 34.20 -4.37 -4.14
N ALA A 47 35.17 -5.29 -4.05
CA ALA A 47 35.30 -6.41 -4.97
C ALA A 47 34.16 -7.43 -4.84
N ALA A 48 33.57 -7.58 -3.64
CA ALA A 48 32.49 -8.55 -3.39
C ALA A 48 31.23 -8.26 -4.23
N LEU A 49 30.99 -6.98 -4.55
CA LEU A 49 29.86 -6.54 -5.38
C LEU A 49 30.30 -6.02 -6.76
N GLY A 50 31.57 -6.20 -7.15
CA GLY A 50 32.07 -5.72 -8.44
C GLY A 50 31.99 -4.19 -8.61
N VAL A 51 32.10 -3.45 -7.51
CA VAL A 51 32.13 -1.97 -7.45
C VAL A 51 33.54 -1.45 -7.19
N ASP A 52 34.55 -2.20 -7.59
CA ASP A 52 35.96 -1.98 -7.29
C ASP A 52 36.71 -1.15 -8.34
N SER A 53 36.01 -0.61 -9.34
CA SER A 53 36.59 0.34 -10.29
C SER A 53 37.13 1.57 -9.57
N ALA A 54 38.21 2.16 -10.10
CA ALA A 54 38.84 3.35 -9.51
C ALA A 54 37.85 4.50 -9.29
N ASP A 55 36.92 4.69 -10.23
CA ASP A 55 35.84 5.67 -10.16
C ASP A 55 34.87 5.39 -9.01
N LEU A 56 34.33 4.16 -8.91
CA LEU A 56 33.37 3.81 -7.86
C LEU A 56 34.00 3.81 -6.46
N ARG A 57 35.25 3.38 -6.33
CA ARG A 57 36.00 3.43 -5.06
C ARG A 57 36.20 4.86 -4.54
N GLN A 58 36.25 5.86 -5.42
CA GLN A 58 36.33 7.25 -4.99
C GLN A 58 35.03 7.72 -4.35
N HIS A 59 33.89 7.19 -4.78
CA HIS A 59 32.56 7.61 -4.34
C HIS A 59 31.98 6.77 -3.20
N ILE A 60 32.25 5.47 -3.17
CA ILE A 60 31.73 4.52 -2.17
C ILE A 60 32.74 4.38 -1.03
N LEU A 61 32.36 4.85 0.16
CA LEU A 61 33.21 4.86 1.35
C LEU A 61 33.16 3.53 2.10
N ALA A 62 31.96 2.94 2.22
CA ALA A 62 31.76 1.65 2.85
C ALA A 62 30.54 0.94 2.27
N ILE A 63 30.55 -0.38 2.39
CA ILE A 63 29.48 -1.28 1.94
C ILE A 63 29.20 -2.25 3.08
N ARG A 64 27.93 -2.54 3.33
CA ARG A 64 27.51 -3.56 4.29
C ARG A 64 26.35 -4.35 3.71
N ARG A 65 26.39 -5.68 3.82
CA ARG A 65 25.17 -6.51 3.73
C ARG A 65 24.45 -6.34 5.05
N VAL A 66 23.25 -5.79 5.01
CA VAL A 66 22.45 -5.45 6.19
C VAL A 66 21.68 -6.68 6.69
N GLY A 67 21.12 -7.44 5.75
CA GLY A 67 20.31 -8.62 6.02
C GLY A 67 19.71 -9.19 4.75
N GLU A 68 18.89 -10.21 4.92
CA GLU A 68 18.15 -10.88 3.86
C GLU A 68 16.73 -11.22 4.33
N ASP A 69 15.85 -11.57 3.42
CA ASP A 69 14.56 -12.11 3.84
C ASP A 69 14.73 -13.40 4.64
N PRO A 70 13.81 -13.71 5.57
CA PRO A 70 13.92 -14.88 6.42
C PRO A 70 13.42 -16.18 5.76
N ALA A 71 12.85 -16.14 4.56
CA ALA A 71 12.20 -17.29 3.94
C ALA A 71 13.17 -18.13 3.11
N ASP A 72 13.84 -17.51 2.15
CA ASP A 72 14.75 -18.15 1.19
C ASP A 72 16.06 -17.38 0.99
N GLY A 73 16.13 -16.11 1.39
CA GLY A 73 17.31 -15.25 1.29
C GLY A 73 17.51 -14.63 -0.09
N ASP A 74 16.53 -14.72 -0.99
CA ASP A 74 16.61 -14.18 -2.33
C ASP A 74 16.45 -12.65 -2.38
N ILE A 75 15.86 -12.01 -1.37
CA ILE A 75 15.92 -10.56 -1.16
C ILE A 75 17.10 -10.23 -0.25
N VAL A 76 18.08 -9.47 -0.76
CA VAL A 76 19.23 -9.03 0.03
C VAL A 76 19.29 -7.51 0.14
N ILE A 77 19.48 -7.03 1.37
CA ILE A 77 19.56 -5.61 1.69
C ILE A 77 21.01 -5.17 1.81
N TYR A 78 21.38 -4.12 1.08
CA TYR A 78 22.74 -3.57 1.09
C TYR A 78 22.74 -2.10 1.48
N LEU A 79 23.65 -1.71 2.37
CA LEU A 79 23.94 -0.33 2.70
C LEU A 79 25.19 0.14 1.96
N PHE A 80 25.10 1.30 1.33
CA PHE A 80 26.21 2.02 0.71
C PHE A 80 26.36 3.40 1.37
N GLU A 81 27.45 3.59 2.10
CA GLU A 81 27.87 4.90 2.58
C GLU A 81 28.72 5.56 1.49
N VAL A 82 28.29 6.72 1.00
CA VAL A 82 28.87 7.36 -0.19
C VAL A 82 29.22 8.82 0.06
N ARG A 83 30.13 9.39 -0.74
CA ARG A 83 30.48 10.83 -0.63
C ARG A 83 29.31 11.76 -0.98
N SER A 84 28.49 11.34 -1.93
CA SER A 84 27.28 12.02 -2.37
C SER A 84 26.35 11.02 -3.04
N VAL A 85 25.05 11.11 -2.74
CA VAL A 85 24.03 10.33 -3.44
C VAL A 85 23.64 11.08 -4.70
N THR A 86 23.89 10.48 -5.87
CA THR A 86 23.55 11.07 -7.18
C THR A 86 22.89 10.02 -8.06
N VAL A 87 22.01 10.45 -8.97
CA VAL A 87 21.34 9.55 -9.93
C VAL A 87 22.35 8.70 -10.71
N ALA A 88 23.47 9.31 -11.14
CA ALA A 88 24.52 8.61 -11.87
C ALA A 88 25.18 7.50 -11.03
N LEU A 89 25.49 7.78 -9.77
CA LEU A 89 26.07 6.79 -8.85
C LEU A 89 25.07 5.67 -8.54
N THR A 90 23.82 6.00 -8.24
CA THR A 90 22.75 5.03 -7.99
C THR A 90 22.57 4.08 -9.19
N GLN A 91 22.53 4.64 -10.41
CA GLN A 91 22.48 3.85 -11.65
C GLN A 91 23.72 2.97 -11.85
N ALA A 92 24.91 3.48 -11.53
CA ALA A 92 26.16 2.73 -11.67
C ALA A 92 26.22 1.54 -10.70
N ILE A 93 25.77 1.72 -9.45
CA ILE A 93 25.67 0.65 -8.44
C ILE A 93 24.61 -0.36 -8.86
N ALA A 94 23.38 0.08 -9.17
CA ALA A 94 22.27 -0.80 -9.53
C ALA A 94 22.62 -1.73 -10.70
N ARG A 95 23.37 -1.24 -11.70
CA ARG A 95 23.81 -2.06 -12.85
C ARG A 95 24.69 -3.25 -12.46
N ARG A 96 25.35 -3.24 -11.30
CA ARG A 96 26.15 -4.37 -10.80
C ARG A 96 25.30 -5.53 -10.31
N PHE A 97 24.02 -5.29 -10.07
CA PHE A 97 23.05 -6.31 -9.69
C PHE A 97 22.29 -6.90 -10.89
N ARG A 98 22.70 -6.65 -12.14
CA ARG A 98 22.00 -7.19 -13.30
C ARG A 98 21.98 -8.72 -13.35
N ASP A 99 23.15 -9.30 -13.21
CA ASP A 99 23.40 -10.73 -13.45
C ASP A 99 23.52 -11.51 -12.13
N ARG A 100 23.18 -10.87 -11.01
CA ARG A 100 23.24 -11.49 -9.67
C ARG A 100 21.95 -12.30 -9.44
N PRO A 101 21.96 -13.40 -8.68
CA PRO A 101 20.73 -14.15 -8.43
C PRO A 101 19.72 -13.33 -7.60
N GLU A 102 20.19 -12.60 -6.59
CA GLU A 102 19.31 -11.96 -5.62
C GLU A 102 18.56 -10.71 -6.12
N SER A 103 17.39 -10.47 -5.56
CA SER A 103 16.64 -9.22 -5.62
C SER A 103 17.21 -8.23 -4.60
N ALA A 104 17.83 -7.14 -5.09
CA ALA A 104 18.60 -6.24 -4.24
C ALA A 104 17.82 -4.99 -3.83
N LEU A 105 17.62 -4.80 -2.52
CA LEU A 105 17.17 -3.54 -1.95
C LEU A 105 18.39 -2.77 -1.43
N LEU A 106 18.69 -1.62 -2.02
CA LEU A 106 19.83 -0.80 -1.60
C LEU A 106 19.38 0.32 -0.67
N VAL A 107 20.25 0.71 0.26
CA VAL A 107 20.12 1.93 1.05
C VAL A 107 21.38 2.76 0.81
N LEU A 108 21.22 3.92 0.18
CA LEU A 108 22.32 4.84 -0.08
C LEU A 108 22.23 6.01 0.88
N THR A 109 23.35 6.38 1.49
CA THR A 109 23.40 7.56 2.34
C THR A 109 24.78 8.21 2.34
N LYS A 110 24.81 9.52 2.57
CA LYS A 110 26.04 10.27 2.78
C LYS A 110 26.40 10.37 4.26
N ASP A 111 25.40 10.62 5.10
CA ASP A 111 25.57 11.06 6.48
C ASP A 111 24.37 10.69 7.38
N TYR A 112 23.49 9.79 6.92
CA TYR A 112 22.27 9.37 7.62
C TYR A 112 21.26 10.49 7.89
N GLU A 113 21.43 11.69 7.36
CA GLU A 113 20.36 12.70 7.39
C GLU A 113 19.28 12.35 6.37
N THR A 114 19.69 11.83 5.22
CA THR A 114 18.81 11.30 4.18
C THR A 114 19.18 9.85 3.85
N LEU A 115 18.17 9.01 3.69
CA LEU A 115 18.28 7.62 3.29
C LEU A 115 17.56 7.44 1.95
N ASP A 116 18.29 7.05 0.92
CA ASP A 116 17.73 6.70 -0.39
C ASP A 116 17.56 5.18 -0.44
N PHE A 117 16.33 4.71 -0.23
CA PHE A 117 15.98 3.30 -0.43
C PHE A 117 15.78 3.05 -1.92
N VAL A 118 16.47 2.07 -2.50
CA VAL A 118 16.50 1.83 -3.93
C VAL A 118 16.12 0.39 -4.24
N LEU A 119 14.94 0.22 -4.83
CA LEU A 119 14.49 -1.05 -5.38
C LEU A 119 15.15 -1.28 -6.73
N VAL A 120 15.96 -2.33 -6.89
CA VAL A 120 16.65 -2.64 -8.15
C VAL A 120 15.80 -3.58 -9.00
N GLU A 121 14.93 -3.02 -9.84
CA GLU A 121 14.07 -3.82 -10.71
C GLU A 121 14.79 -4.32 -11.95
N ARG A 122 14.39 -5.52 -12.38
CA ARG A 122 14.81 -6.17 -13.61
C ARG A 122 13.61 -6.25 -14.54
N GLU A 123 13.61 -5.45 -15.60
CA GLU A 123 12.54 -5.48 -16.61
C GLU A 123 13.06 -6.11 -17.90
N LEU A 124 12.20 -6.85 -18.62
CA LEU A 124 12.48 -7.29 -19.98
C LEU A 124 11.99 -6.23 -20.96
N ALA A 125 12.91 -5.53 -21.61
CA ALA A 125 12.58 -4.56 -22.65
C ALA A 125 12.70 -5.20 -24.03
N ALA A 126 11.68 -5.03 -24.88
CA ALA A 126 11.77 -5.40 -26.28
C ALA A 126 12.90 -4.61 -26.96
N GLY A 127 13.77 -5.30 -27.70
CA GLY A 127 14.84 -4.64 -28.42
C GLY A 127 14.29 -3.70 -29.51
N LYS A 128 14.92 -2.52 -29.67
CA LYS A 128 14.46 -1.46 -30.59
C LYS A 128 14.42 -1.86 -32.08
N LYS A 129 14.93 -3.04 -32.45
CA LYS A 129 14.90 -3.56 -33.82
C LYS A 129 14.07 -4.83 -33.90
N ILE A 130 13.30 -4.97 -34.98
CA ILE A 130 12.58 -6.22 -35.31
C ILE A 130 13.60 -7.37 -35.32
N GLY A 131 13.36 -8.41 -34.51
CA GLY A 131 14.24 -9.58 -34.37
C GLY A 131 15.34 -9.48 -33.31
N SER A 132 15.46 -8.36 -32.56
CA SER A 132 16.55 -8.18 -31.57
C SER A 132 16.31 -8.81 -30.19
N GLY A 133 15.28 -9.64 -30.05
CA GLY A 133 14.95 -10.33 -28.80
C GLY A 133 14.57 -9.37 -27.66
N PHE A 134 14.40 -9.94 -26.45
CA PHE A 134 14.24 -9.17 -25.23
C PHE A 134 15.61 -8.92 -24.59
N ARG A 135 15.82 -7.71 -24.08
CA ARG A 135 17.00 -7.36 -23.30
C ARG A 135 16.57 -7.02 -21.88
N GLN A 136 17.22 -7.65 -20.91
CA GLN A 136 17.06 -7.29 -19.51
C GLN A 136 17.66 -5.89 -19.27
N ILE A 137 16.84 -5.01 -18.72
CA ILE A 137 17.24 -3.67 -18.28
C ILE A 137 17.13 -3.61 -16.75
N ILE A 138 17.98 -2.76 -16.16
CA ILE A 138 17.94 -2.49 -14.72
C ILE A 138 17.37 -1.11 -14.51
N ARG A 139 16.33 -1.03 -13.69
CA ARG A 139 15.64 0.20 -13.35
C ARG A 139 15.64 0.37 -11.83
N PRO A 140 16.50 1.23 -11.28
CA PRO A 140 16.41 1.59 -9.88
C PRO A 140 15.21 2.51 -9.66
N ARG A 141 14.35 2.17 -8.69
CA ARG A 141 13.34 3.10 -8.15
C ARG A 141 13.76 3.57 -6.78
N THR A 142 13.75 4.87 -6.55
CA THR A 142 14.26 5.47 -5.32
C THR A 142 13.14 6.08 -4.49
N LEU A 143 13.05 5.68 -3.23
CA LEU A 143 12.31 6.36 -2.18
C LEU A 143 13.33 7.14 -1.33
N LYS A 144 13.25 8.46 -1.38
CA LYS A 144 14.14 9.35 -0.62
C LYS A 144 13.47 9.76 0.67
N VAL A 145 14.11 9.45 1.81
CA VAL A 145 13.55 9.69 3.14
C VAL A 145 14.46 10.62 3.92
N ASN A 146 13.93 11.76 4.39
CA ASN A 146 14.61 12.57 5.39
C ASN A 146 14.42 11.92 6.76
N ARG A 147 15.50 11.48 7.40
CA ARG A 147 15.44 10.78 8.68
C ARG A 147 14.79 11.60 9.79
N ARG A 148 15.09 12.89 9.85
CA ARG A 148 14.67 13.79 10.93
C ARG A 148 13.22 14.23 10.79
N ASN A 149 12.70 14.23 9.56
CA ASN A 149 11.33 14.59 9.27
C ASN A 149 10.80 13.74 8.09
N PRO A 150 10.56 12.44 8.31
CA PRO A 150 10.00 11.59 7.28
C PRO A 150 8.56 12.00 7.01
N ASP A 151 8.24 12.27 5.75
CA ASP A 151 6.87 12.58 5.34
C ASP A 151 5.95 11.34 5.47
N LEU A 152 4.64 11.57 5.44
CA LEU A 152 3.66 10.49 5.65
C LEU A 152 3.67 9.44 4.51
N ILE A 153 4.02 9.84 3.29
CA ILE A 153 4.10 8.93 2.14
C ILE A 153 5.30 8.00 2.35
N SER A 154 6.46 8.56 2.69
CA SER A 154 7.65 7.80 3.06
C SER A 154 7.37 6.81 4.19
N LEU A 155 6.66 7.22 5.25
CA LEU A 155 6.29 6.31 6.34
C LEU A 155 5.34 5.19 5.90
N ARG A 156 4.32 5.50 5.07
CA ARG A 156 3.40 4.51 4.49
C ARG A 156 4.17 3.46 3.68
N VAL A 157 5.08 3.90 2.80
CA VAL A 157 5.88 2.99 1.97
C VAL A 157 6.82 2.15 2.82
N LEU A 158 7.50 2.74 3.81
CA LEU A 158 8.41 2.02 4.70
C LEU A 158 7.69 0.98 5.59
N ARG A 159 6.43 1.21 5.97
CA ARG A 159 5.63 0.18 6.68
C ARG A 159 5.49 -1.08 5.84
N ARG A 160 5.25 -0.93 4.54
CA ARG A 160 5.14 -2.04 3.58
C ARG A 160 6.45 -2.81 3.36
N PHE A 161 7.58 -2.30 3.88
CA PHE A 161 8.83 -3.07 3.86
C PHE A 161 8.82 -4.22 4.85
N THR A 162 7.90 -4.22 5.83
CA THR A 162 7.76 -5.35 6.77
C THR A 162 7.65 -6.65 5.99
N PHE A 163 8.46 -7.65 6.35
CA PHE A 163 8.39 -8.98 5.78
C PHE A 163 7.14 -9.69 6.32
N THR A 164 6.15 -9.88 5.45
CA THR A 164 4.86 -10.49 5.85
C THR A 164 4.32 -11.50 4.84
N GLU A 165 4.99 -11.66 3.69
CA GLU A 165 4.56 -12.60 2.65
C GLU A 165 5.22 -13.98 2.85
N ALA A 166 4.76 -14.97 2.08
CA ALA A 166 5.21 -16.35 2.21
C ALA A 166 6.68 -16.55 1.83
N ASP A 167 7.14 -15.84 0.80
CA ASP A 167 8.47 -15.98 0.20
C ASP A 167 8.99 -14.65 -0.37
N ALA A 168 10.19 -14.68 -0.93
CA ALA A 168 10.81 -13.52 -1.55
C ALA A 168 10.05 -12.99 -2.77
N ASP A 169 9.40 -13.82 -3.58
CA ASP A 169 8.71 -13.37 -4.79
C ASP A 169 7.50 -12.51 -4.43
N TYR A 170 6.64 -12.99 -3.54
CA TYR A 170 5.48 -12.21 -3.06
C TYR A 170 5.92 -10.97 -2.28
N GLN A 171 6.96 -11.07 -1.44
CA GLN A 171 7.48 -9.92 -0.71
C GLN A 171 8.08 -8.87 -1.67
N TRP A 172 8.77 -9.29 -2.72
CA TRP A 172 9.35 -8.39 -3.71
C TRP A 172 8.27 -7.67 -4.52
N GLU A 173 7.19 -8.38 -4.87
CA GLU A 173 6.02 -7.80 -5.51
C GLU A 173 5.32 -6.77 -4.61
N LYS A 174 5.18 -7.06 -3.32
CA LYS A 174 4.70 -6.09 -2.32
C LYS A 174 5.59 -4.84 -2.25
N LEU A 175 6.91 -4.99 -2.23
CA LEU A 175 7.85 -3.86 -2.25
C LEU A 175 7.69 -3.06 -3.54
N ARG A 176 7.64 -3.72 -4.71
CA ARG A 176 7.43 -3.09 -6.01
C ARG A 176 6.14 -2.29 -6.06
N SER A 177 5.05 -2.85 -5.54
CA SER A 177 3.76 -2.17 -5.40
C SER A 177 3.88 -0.96 -4.49
N ALA A 178 4.55 -1.06 -3.34
CA ALA A 178 4.77 0.05 -2.41
C ALA A 178 5.56 1.22 -3.04
N PHE A 179 6.63 0.93 -3.78
CA PHE A 179 7.39 1.94 -4.51
C PHE A 179 6.56 2.58 -5.63
N THR A 180 5.77 1.77 -6.35
CA THR A 180 4.88 2.28 -7.40
C THR A 180 3.79 3.17 -6.81
N LEU A 181 3.19 2.78 -5.68
CA LEU A 181 2.19 3.59 -4.96
C LEU A 181 2.72 4.98 -4.63
N ALA A 182 3.98 5.07 -4.18
CA ALA A 182 4.62 6.33 -3.80
C ALA A 182 4.60 7.40 -4.92
N GLU A 183 4.50 7.00 -6.19
CA GLU A 183 4.51 7.94 -7.33
C GLU A 183 3.20 8.72 -7.51
N TRP A 184 2.07 8.20 -7.01
CA TRP A 184 0.72 8.76 -7.22
C TRP A 184 -0.13 8.75 -5.95
N THR A 185 0.53 8.53 -4.82
CA THR A 185 -0.05 8.61 -3.49
C THR A 185 -0.09 10.06 -3.02
N GLU A 186 -1.21 10.49 -2.46
CA GLU A 186 -1.33 11.72 -1.70
C GLU A 186 -1.23 11.44 -0.20
N GLN A 187 -1.06 12.50 0.59
CA GLN A 187 -0.81 12.42 2.02
C GLN A 187 -1.83 11.52 2.77
N TYR A 188 -3.11 11.58 2.39
CA TYR A 188 -4.19 10.87 3.08
C TYR A 188 -4.99 9.91 2.21
N PHE A 189 -4.73 9.86 0.90
CA PHE A 189 -5.49 9.04 -0.04
C PHE A 189 -4.62 8.61 -1.23
N ASN A 190 -5.08 7.61 -1.97
CA ASN A 190 -4.51 7.23 -3.26
C ASN A 190 -5.60 7.41 -4.33
N ASN A 191 -5.28 8.08 -5.44
CA ASN A 191 -6.23 8.29 -6.53
C ASN A 191 -5.64 7.74 -7.84
N ARG A 192 -6.18 6.62 -8.33
CA ARG A 192 -5.84 6.10 -9.67
C ARG A 192 -6.71 6.74 -10.74
N ALA A 193 -6.64 8.05 -10.90
CA ALA A 193 -7.39 8.76 -11.95
C ALA A 193 -8.90 8.42 -11.96
N LEU A 194 -9.50 8.14 -10.79
CA LEU A 194 -10.95 8.10 -10.69
C LEU A 194 -11.50 9.53 -10.66
N PHE A 195 -10.86 10.39 -9.87
CA PHE A 195 -11.17 11.81 -9.79
C PHE A 195 -9.97 12.64 -10.25
N SER A 196 -10.14 13.96 -10.37
CA SER A 196 -9.02 14.88 -10.59
C SER A 196 -8.36 15.24 -9.27
N ASP A 197 -7.02 15.16 -9.22
CA ASP A 197 -6.24 15.51 -8.04
C ASP A 197 -6.47 16.97 -7.64
N TYR A 198 -6.63 17.87 -8.62
CA TYR A 198 -6.98 19.27 -8.36
C TYR A 198 -8.31 19.40 -7.62
N TYR A 199 -9.32 18.59 -7.98
CA TYR A 199 -10.58 18.61 -7.26
C TYR A 199 -10.37 18.15 -5.81
N LEU A 200 -9.71 17.00 -5.61
CA LEU A 200 -9.52 16.40 -4.29
C LEU A 200 -8.70 17.28 -3.35
N LEU A 201 -7.69 17.97 -3.87
CA LEU A 201 -6.80 18.81 -3.06
C LEU A 201 -7.34 20.22 -2.85
N GLU A 202 -7.95 20.83 -3.88
CA GLU A 202 -8.31 22.25 -3.84
C GLU A 202 -9.81 22.49 -3.67
N ARG A 203 -10.66 21.82 -4.47
CA ARG A 203 -12.11 22.09 -4.46
C ARG A 203 -12.84 21.42 -3.30
N LEU A 204 -12.47 20.17 -2.99
CA LEU A 204 -13.03 19.41 -1.89
C LEU A 204 -12.70 20.08 -0.54
N THR A 205 -11.50 20.64 -0.42
CA THR A 205 -11.01 21.24 0.83
C THR A 205 -11.42 22.72 0.99
N ASP A 206 -11.82 23.39 -0.10
CA ASP A 206 -12.43 24.73 -0.04
C ASP A 206 -13.86 24.66 0.49
N LYS A 207 -14.03 25.07 1.74
CA LYS A 207 -15.30 25.12 2.48
C LYS A 207 -16.39 25.97 1.81
N LYS A 208 -16.02 26.92 0.95
CA LYS A 208 -16.98 27.72 0.18
C LYS A 208 -17.57 26.93 -0.98
N LEU A 209 -16.77 26.06 -1.58
CA LEU A 209 -17.19 25.20 -2.70
C LEU A 209 -17.82 23.90 -2.18
N THR A 210 -17.27 23.36 -1.10
CA THR A 210 -17.69 22.11 -0.48
C THR A 210 -17.93 22.31 1.02
N PRO A 211 -19.11 22.83 1.43
CA PRO A 211 -19.44 23.07 2.84
C PRO A 211 -19.37 21.82 3.71
N GLN A 212 -19.53 20.63 3.11
CA GLN A 212 -19.42 19.33 3.78
C GLN A 212 -18.03 19.11 4.38
N TRP A 213 -17.00 19.78 3.86
CA TRP A 213 -15.67 19.75 4.43
C TRP A 213 -15.60 20.33 5.84
N ASP A 214 -16.53 21.21 6.23
CA ASP A 214 -16.61 21.77 7.58
C ASP A 214 -17.37 20.91 8.58
N GLU A 215 -18.00 19.83 8.14
CA GLU A 215 -18.72 18.92 9.03
C GLU A 215 -17.78 18.25 10.05
N ASP A 216 -18.31 18.00 11.25
CA ASP A 216 -17.55 17.40 12.35
C ASP A 216 -17.43 15.89 12.16
N VAL A 217 -16.23 15.44 11.76
CA VAL A 217 -15.89 14.02 11.58
C VAL A 217 -15.54 13.31 12.90
N ARG A 218 -15.36 14.03 14.02
CA ARG A 218 -14.92 13.42 15.28
C ARG A 218 -15.90 12.36 15.82
N PRO A 219 -17.24 12.51 15.72
CA PRO A 219 -18.16 11.47 16.13
C PRO A 219 -17.95 10.14 15.40
N ILE A 220 -17.89 10.17 14.06
CA ILE A 220 -17.64 8.96 13.27
C ILE A 220 -16.22 8.45 13.47
N GLY A 221 -15.24 9.34 13.65
CA GLY A 221 -13.86 8.97 13.95
C GLY A 221 -13.70 8.18 15.24
N ARG A 222 -14.48 8.50 16.29
CA ARG A 222 -14.51 7.68 17.52
C ARG A 222 -15.07 6.28 17.26
N GLU A 223 -16.04 6.14 16.36
CA GLU A 223 -16.60 4.82 16.03
C GLU A 223 -15.57 3.99 15.28
N VAL A 224 -14.95 4.57 14.25
CA VAL A 224 -13.87 3.95 13.49
C VAL A 224 -12.74 3.49 14.42
N LEU A 225 -12.25 4.36 15.30
CA LEU A 225 -11.19 4.01 16.25
C LEU A 225 -11.58 2.86 17.17
N ARG A 226 -12.83 2.82 17.64
CA ARG A 226 -13.30 1.72 18.50
C ARG A 226 -13.22 0.38 17.78
N HIS A 227 -13.62 0.33 16.51
CA HIS A 227 -13.58 -0.90 15.72
C HIS A 227 -12.16 -1.28 15.29
N LEU A 228 -11.28 -0.29 15.09
CA LEU A 228 -9.91 -0.52 14.63
C LEU A 228 -8.87 -0.73 15.74
N ALA A 229 -9.16 -0.34 16.98
CA ALA A 229 -8.22 -0.43 18.10
C ALA A 229 -7.64 -1.84 18.30
N THR A 230 -8.46 -2.87 18.11
CA THR A 230 -8.08 -4.28 18.26
C THR A 230 -8.16 -5.07 16.95
N ALA A 231 -8.48 -4.43 15.82
CA ALA A 231 -8.77 -5.09 14.55
C ALA A 231 -7.65 -6.05 14.09
N ARG A 232 -6.39 -5.64 14.22
CA ARG A 232 -5.24 -6.51 13.89
C ARG A 232 -5.24 -7.80 14.71
N ALA A 233 -5.55 -7.74 16.01
CA ALA A 233 -5.58 -8.92 16.86
C ALA A 233 -6.86 -9.76 16.63
N ASP A 234 -7.98 -9.08 16.43
CA ASP A 234 -9.30 -9.71 16.35
C ASP A 234 -9.53 -10.40 15.00
N TYR A 235 -8.98 -9.86 13.91
CA TYR A 235 -9.33 -10.26 12.54
C TYR A 235 -8.21 -10.93 11.73
N SER A 236 -6.94 -10.85 12.16
CA SER A 236 -5.86 -11.50 11.41
C SER A 236 -6.05 -13.02 11.37
N GLY A 237 -6.04 -13.59 10.17
CA GLY A 237 -6.26 -15.02 9.94
C GLY A 237 -7.66 -15.49 10.33
N LYS A 238 -8.64 -14.58 10.47
CA LYS A 238 -10.04 -14.94 10.67
C LYS A 238 -10.79 -15.05 9.35
N PRO A 239 -11.80 -15.92 9.27
CA PRO A 239 -12.72 -15.97 8.14
C PRO A 239 -13.41 -14.62 7.93
N GLU A 240 -13.79 -14.35 6.69
CA GLU A 240 -14.39 -13.09 6.28
C GLU A 240 -15.65 -12.74 7.09
N GLN A 241 -16.48 -13.75 7.40
CA GLN A 241 -17.71 -13.56 8.18
C GLN A 241 -17.46 -12.95 9.57
N ALA A 242 -16.37 -13.32 10.24
CA ALA A 242 -16.06 -12.73 11.56
C ALA A 242 -15.78 -11.22 11.45
N ILE A 243 -15.22 -10.80 10.32
CA ILE A 243 -14.85 -9.41 10.03
C ILE A 243 -16.09 -8.63 9.56
N ARG A 244 -16.96 -9.27 8.76
CA ARG A 244 -18.29 -8.74 8.42
C ARG A 244 -19.06 -8.33 9.66
N ASP A 245 -19.23 -9.26 10.60
CA ASP A 245 -20.02 -9.06 11.81
C ASP A 245 -19.39 -8.00 12.74
N GLY A 246 -18.06 -8.03 12.90
CA GLY A 246 -17.35 -7.20 13.89
C GLY A 246 -16.91 -5.82 13.39
N LEU A 247 -16.74 -5.65 12.07
CA LEU A 247 -16.15 -4.44 11.48
C LEU A 247 -17.02 -3.87 10.35
N PHE A 248 -17.27 -4.62 9.28
CA PHE A 248 -17.89 -4.06 8.07
C PHE A 248 -19.33 -3.62 8.32
N GLU A 249 -20.17 -4.51 8.84
CA GLU A 249 -21.58 -4.20 9.08
C GLU A 249 -21.82 -3.08 10.10
N PRO A 250 -21.10 -3.04 11.26
CA PRO A 250 -21.15 -1.88 12.13
C PRO A 250 -20.77 -0.57 11.43
N LEU A 251 -19.71 -0.57 10.62
CA LEU A 251 -19.29 0.63 9.89
C LEU A 251 -20.31 1.05 8.83
N PHE A 252 -20.93 0.12 8.09
CA PHE A 252 -22.00 0.45 7.14
C PHE A 252 -23.17 1.15 7.85
N ARG A 253 -23.58 0.65 9.02
CA ARG A 253 -24.63 1.29 9.83
C ARG A 253 -24.19 2.69 10.29
N SER A 254 -22.95 2.85 10.77
CA SER A 254 -22.42 4.16 11.16
C SER A 254 -22.29 5.15 9.99
N LEU A 255 -22.08 4.65 8.78
CA LEU A 255 -22.08 5.43 7.53
C LEU A 255 -23.50 5.77 7.03
N GLY A 256 -24.54 5.26 7.70
CA GLY A 256 -25.95 5.57 7.42
C GLY A 256 -26.63 4.63 6.44
N PHE A 257 -26.09 3.43 6.22
CA PHE A 257 -26.67 2.44 5.33
C PHE A 257 -27.52 1.39 6.06
N GLU A 258 -28.53 0.92 5.33
CA GLU A 258 -29.03 -0.44 5.45
C GLU A 258 -28.42 -1.30 4.34
N PHE A 259 -28.42 -2.62 4.49
CA PHE A 259 -27.83 -3.52 3.48
C PHE A 259 -28.56 -4.86 3.39
N ASP A 260 -28.43 -5.52 2.24
CA ASP A 260 -28.77 -6.93 2.03
C ASP A 260 -27.49 -7.73 1.79
N VAL A 261 -27.42 -8.91 2.40
CA VAL A 261 -26.33 -9.89 2.16
C VAL A 261 -26.69 -10.69 0.91
N HIS A 262 -25.85 -10.61 -0.12
CA HIS A 262 -26.08 -11.29 -1.40
C HIS A 262 -25.37 -12.65 -1.47
N LYS A 263 -24.13 -12.74 -0.98
CA LYS A 263 -23.43 -14.01 -0.82
C LYS A 263 -22.84 -14.19 0.58
N PRO A 264 -22.81 -15.42 1.12
CA PRO A 264 -22.06 -15.74 2.34
C PRO A 264 -20.57 -15.42 2.17
N GLY A 265 -19.85 -15.13 3.27
CA GLY A 265 -18.42 -14.79 3.25
C GLY A 265 -17.46 -15.93 2.95
N ASP A 266 -17.95 -17.09 2.51
CA ASP A 266 -17.17 -18.23 2.04
C ASP A 266 -17.46 -18.59 0.57
N SER A 267 -18.18 -17.73 -0.14
CA SER A 267 -18.64 -17.95 -1.51
C SER A 267 -17.72 -17.30 -2.55
N ASP A 268 -17.32 -18.07 -3.56
CA ASP A 268 -16.49 -17.66 -4.71
C ASP A 268 -17.32 -17.15 -5.90
N ILE A 269 -18.62 -16.91 -5.70
CA ILE A 269 -19.49 -16.43 -6.77
C ILE A 269 -19.14 -14.98 -7.15
N ASP A 270 -19.07 -14.71 -8.46
CA ASP A 270 -18.88 -13.40 -9.11
C ASP A 270 -20.10 -12.45 -8.93
N GLU A 271 -20.48 -12.22 -7.68
CA GLU A 271 -21.55 -11.33 -7.22
C GLU A 271 -21.05 -10.49 -6.02
N PRO A 272 -21.62 -9.30 -5.81
CA PRO A 272 -21.26 -8.50 -4.64
C PRO A 272 -21.66 -9.19 -3.33
N ASP A 273 -20.94 -8.91 -2.26
CA ASP A 273 -21.24 -9.41 -0.92
C ASP A 273 -22.46 -8.71 -0.33
N TYR A 274 -22.54 -7.40 -0.57
CA TYR A 274 -23.60 -6.56 -0.06
C TYR A 274 -24.16 -5.63 -1.13
N VAL A 275 -25.45 -5.31 -1.00
CA VAL A 275 -26.08 -4.17 -1.65
C VAL A 275 -26.49 -3.17 -0.60
N LEU A 276 -26.04 -1.92 -0.74
CA LEU A 276 -26.29 -0.83 0.20
C LEU A 276 -27.51 -0.02 -0.21
N TYR A 277 -28.32 0.33 0.78
CA TYR A 277 -29.53 1.14 0.65
C TYR A 277 -29.48 2.32 1.62
N ALA A 278 -30.28 3.35 1.31
CA ALA A 278 -30.51 4.41 2.27
C ALA A 278 -31.26 3.85 3.49
N ALA A 279 -30.81 4.16 4.70
CA ALA A 279 -31.57 3.82 5.91
C ALA A 279 -33.01 4.34 5.80
N GLY A 280 -34.00 3.46 6.00
CA GLY A 280 -35.43 3.73 5.85
C GLY A 280 -35.96 3.78 4.40
N ASN A 281 -35.13 3.51 3.37
CA ASN A 281 -35.57 3.43 1.98
C ASN A 281 -34.77 2.39 1.18
N ARG A 282 -35.43 1.27 0.84
CA ARG A 282 -34.87 0.14 0.07
C ARG A 282 -35.35 0.08 -1.38
N GLU A 283 -36.02 1.11 -1.89
CA GLU A 283 -36.57 1.10 -3.25
C GLU A 283 -35.49 1.11 -4.33
N LYS A 284 -34.34 1.75 -4.04
CA LYS A 284 -33.23 1.87 -4.98
C LYS A 284 -31.89 1.58 -4.30
N PRO A 285 -31.06 0.69 -4.85
CA PRO A 285 -29.70 0.47 -4.35
C PRO A 285 -28.83 1.72 -4.58
N LEU A 286 -27.91 1.97 -3.65
CA LEU A 286 -26.97 3.10 -3.69
C LEU A 286 -25.58 2.68 -4.17
N ALA A 287 -25.11 1.54 -3.68
CA ALA A 287 -23.83 0.96 -4.04
C ALA A 287 -23.82 -0.54 -3.79
N GLN A 288 -22.88 -1.24 -4.40
CA GLN A 288 -22.57 -2.63 -4.08
C GLN A 288 -21.23 -2.70 -3.34
N VAL A 289 -21.02 -3.72 -2.53
CA VAL A 289 -19.79 -3.89 -1.77
C VAL A 289 -19.21 -5.27 -1.98
N MET A 290 -17.90 -5.32 -2.18
CA MET A 290 -17.09 -6.51 -2.05
C MET A 290 -16.22 -6.39 -0.79
N THR A 291 -16.32 -7.35 0.11
CA THR A 291 -15.55 -7.43 1.34
C THR A 291 -14.58 -8.61 1.25
N TYR A 292 -13.46 -8.50 1.94
CA TYR A 292 -12.41 -9.51 1.94
C TYR A 292 -11.81 -9.67 3.33
N VAL A 293 -11.09 -10.78 3.54
CA VAL A 293 -10.38 -11.03 4.79
C VAL A 293 -9.37 -9.93 5.13
N TRP A 294 -9.07 -9.78 6.42
CA TRP A 294 -8.29 -8.65 6.93
C TRP A 294 -6.91 -8.58 6.28
N ASN A 295 -6.58 -7.40 5.76
CA ASN A 295 -5.29 -7.11 5.12
C ASN A 295 -4.98 -7.95 3.86
N ARG A 296 -5.98 -8.60 3.25
CA ARG A 296 -5.83 -9.32 1.96
C ARG A 296 -5.30 -8.39 0.86
N ASN A 297 -4.41 -8.86 0.00
CA ASN A 297 -4.10 -8.14 -1.24
C ASN A 297 -5.36 -7.97 -2.11
N LEU A 298 -5.64 -6.73 -2.54
CA LEU A 298 -6.80 -6.41 -3.39
C LEU A 298 -6.45 -6.37 -4.89
N ASP A 299 -5.16 -6.49 -5.25
CA ASP A 299 -4.68 -6.42 -6.63
C ASP A 299 -4.17 -7.77 -7.16
N ASP A 300 -4.13 -8.81 -6.33
CA ASP A 300 -3.60 -10.14 -6.68
C ASP A 300 -4.30 -11.25 -5.87
N THR A 301 -3.96 -12.48 -6.21
CA THR A 301 -4.22 -13.68 -5.41
C THR A 301 -3.54 -13.59 -4.04
N ASP A 302 -4.09 -14.27 -3.03
CA ASP A 302 -3.56 -14.22 -1.66
C ASP A 302 -3.86 -15.53 -0.89
N GLU A 303 -3.02 -16.54 -1.09
CA GLU A 303 -3.11 -17.83 -0.39
C GLU A 303 -2.68 -17.77 1.09
N VAL A 304 -2.04 -16.67 1.50
CA VAL A 304 -1.50 -16.52 2.86
C VAL A 304 -2.58 -16.04 3.82
N ARG A 305 -3.37 -15.05 3.40
CA ARG A 305 -4.39 -14.42 4.24
C ARG A 305 -5.78 -14.99 3.99
N ASP A 306 -6.06 -15.43 2.77
CA ASP A 306 -7.38 -15.89 2.37
C ASP A 306 -7.38 -17.36 1.97
N LEU A 307 -7.86 -18.20 2.88
CA LEU A 307 -7.95 -19.64 2.67
C LEU A 307 -9.25 -20.07 1.98
N GLN A 308 -10.21 -19.14 1.83
CA GLN A 308 -11.54 -19.45 1.31
C GLN A 308 -11.60 -19.16 -0.20
N THR A 309 -11.03 -18.02 -0.61
CA THR A 309 -10.99 -17.60 -2.03
C THR A 309 -9.58 -17.16 -2.46
N PRO A 310 -8.54 -18.01 -2.27
CA PRO A 310 -7.13 -17.63 -2.48
C PRO A 310 -6.84 -17.12 -3.90
N ASP A 311 -7.50 -17.73 -4.90
CA ASP A 311 -7.28 -17.47 -6.33
C ASP A 311 -8.03 -16.23 -6.86
N GLU A 312 -8.87 -15.59 -6.05
CA GLU A 312 -9.58 -14.39 -6.49
C GLU A 312 -8.62 -13.20 -6.65
N ILE A 313 -8.87 -12.39 -7.69
CA ILE A 313 -8.18 -11.10 -7.89
C ILE A 313 -9.25 -10.01 -7.75
N PRO A 314 -9.38 -9.36 -6.58
CA PRO A 314 -10.50 -8.46 -6.30
C PRO A 314 -10.63 -7.30 -7.30
N GLY A 315 -9.51 -6.68 -7.66
CA GLY A 315 -9.46 -5.61 -8.66
C GLY A 315 -9.86 -6.05 -10.08
N ALA A 316 -9.84 -7.35 -10.39
CA ALA A 316 -10.35 -7.89 -11.65
C ALA A 316 -11.85 -8.20 -11.55
N LEU A 317 -12.28 -8.82 -10.44
CA LEU A 317 -13.68 -9.21 -10.21
C LEU A 317 -14.63 -8.01 -10.11
N VAL A 318 -14.15 -6.87 -9.62
CA VAL A 318 -14.96 -5.64 -9.56
C VAL A 318 -15.54 -5.23 -10.91
N VAL A 319 -14.85 -5.56 -12.03
CA VAL A 319 -15.34 -5.27 -13.39
C VAL A 319 -16.62 -6.05 -13.69
N ASN A 320 -16.70 -7.31 -13.26
CA ASN A 320 -17.88 -8.16 -13.44
C ASN A 320 -19.05 -7.65 -12.60
N VAL A 321 -18.77 -7.23 -11.35
CA VAL A 321 -19.76 -6.64 -10.45
C VAL A 321 -20.30 -5.34 -11.05
N LEU A 322 -19.44 -4.41 -11.46
CA LEU A 322 -19.82 -3.15 -12.11
C LEU A 322 -20.63 -3.36 -13.39
N ALA A 323 -20.39 -4.43 -14.15
CA ALA A 323 -21.12 -4.73 -15.37
C ALA A 323 -22.55 -5.21 -15.11
N LYS A 324 -22.78 -5.88 -13.97
CA LYS A 324 -24.09 -6.39 -13.54
C LYS A 324 -24.84 -5.41 -12.63
N ALA A 325 -24.15 -4.40 -12.10
CA ALA A 325 -24.70 -3.54 -11.06
C ALA A 325 -25.83 -2.64 -11.54
N GLU A 326 -26.86 -2.50 -10.69
CA GLU A 326 -27.93 -1.50 -10.85
C GLU A 326 -27.49 -0.09 -10.40
N THR A 327 -26.27 0.02 -9.87
CA THR A 327 -25.67 1.23 -9.33
C THR A 327 -24.36 1.54 -10.03
N ASN A 328 -24.00 2.82 -10.11
CA ASN A 328 -22.72 3.23 -10.69
C ASN A 328 -21.51 2.89 -9.80
N TRP A 329 -21.73 2.57 -8.53
CA TRP A 329 -20.67 2.54 -7.52
C TRP A 329 -20.47 1.17 -6.90
N VAL A 330 -19.22 0.74 -6.82
CA VAL A 330 -18.81 -0.45 -6.07
C VAL A 330 -17.73 -0.06 -5.06
N VAL A 331 -17.91 -0.49 -3.82
CA VAL A 331 -16.91 -0.38 -2.76
C VAL A 331 -16.19 -1.72 -2.63
N VAL A 332 -14.86 -1.70 -2.55
CA VAL A 332 -14.06 -2.90 -2.30
C VAL A 332 -13.21 -2.69 -1.06
N THR A 333 -13.27 -3.58 -0.07
CA THR A 333 -12.50 -3.41 1.18
C THR A 333 -12.01 -4.70 1.82
N ASN A 334 -10.80 -4.67 2.37
CA ASN A 334 -10.18 -5.72 3.19
C ASN A 334 -10.10 -5.32 4.68
N GLY A 335 -10.94 -4.37 5.11
CA GLY A 335 -10.92 -3.77 6.45
C GLY A 335 -10.01 -2.55 6.55
N LYS A 336 -8.81 -2.62 5.97
CA LYS A 336 -7.81 -1.55 6.00
C LYS A 336 -8.00 -0.60 4.82
N GLN A 337 -7.90 -1.13 3.62
CA GLN A 337 -8.09 -0.39 2.39
C GLN A 337 -9.57 -0.33 2.05
N TRP A 338 -10.05 0.86 1.70
CA TRP A 338 -11.39 1.13 1.21
C TRP A 338 -11.26 1.75 -0.17
N ARG A 339 -11.63 1.00 -1.20
CA ARG A 339 -11.60 1.43 -2.59
C ARG A 339 -13.00 1.76 -3.08
N LEU A 340 -13.12 2.83 -3.83
CA LEU A 340 -14.32 3.23 -4.55
C LEU A 340 -14.04 3.08 -6.04
N TYR A 341 -14.92 2.35 -6.73
CA TYR A 341 -14.90 2.16 -8.19
C TYR A 341 -16.18 2.72 -8.81
N SER A 342 -16.09 3.15 -10.07
CA SER A 342 -17.24 3.65 -10.83
C SER A 342 -17.44 2.88 -12.14
N ALA A 343 -18.71 2.60 -12.47
CA ALA A 343 -19.11 1.99 -13.73
C ALA A 343 -18.92 2.92 -14.93
N THR A 344 -18.76 4.23 -14.67
CA THR A 344 -18.52 5.27 -15.69
C THR A 344 -17.06 5.69 -15.76
N ALA A 345 -16.17 5.09 -14.97
CA ALA A 345 -14.74 5.35 -15.05
C ALA A 345 -14.17 4.95 -16.43
N ALA A 346 -13.16 5.70 -16.90
CA ALA A 346 -12.51 5.43 -18.19
C ALA A 346 -11.91 4.02 -18.26
N ASN A 347 -11.36 3.53 -17.14
CA ASN A 347 -10.95 2.14 -16.99
C ASN A 347 -11.46 1.58 -15.66
N LYS A 348 -12.42 0.65 -15.72
CA LYS A 348 -13.11 0.08 -14.56
C LYS A 348 -12.24 -0.81 -13.67
N ALA A 349 -11.15 -1.37 -14.22
CA ALA A 349 -10.25 -2.25 -13.47
C ALA A 349 -9.20 -1.47 -12.67
N THR A 350 -8.68 -0.38 -13.26
CA THR A 350 -7.54 0.34 -12.70
C THR A 350 -7.89 1.67 -12.08
N ASN A 351 -9.03 2.28 -12.43
CA ASN A 351 -9.38 3.59 -11.91
C ASN A 351 -10.23 3.46 -10.65
N TYR A 352 -9.64 3.84 -9.52
CA TYR A 352 -10.30 3.85 -8.22
C TYR A 352 -9.75 4.95 -7.32
N TYR A 353 -10.54 5.32 -6.33
CA TYR A 353 -10.12 6.13 -5.19
C TYR A 353 -9.93 5.20 -3.99
N GLU A 354 -8.84 5.33 -3.23
CA GLU A 354 -8.53 4.46 -2.10
C GLU A 354 -8.12 5.26 -0.86
N ILE A 355 -8.59 4.79 0.29
CA ILE A 355 -8.11 5.20 1.61
C ILE A 355 -7.64 3.98 2.39
N ASP A 356 -6.47 4.06 3.01
CA ASP A 356 -6.14 3.18 4.13
C ASP A 356 -6.76 3.77 5.42
N LEU A 357 -7.86 3.16 5.86
CA LEU A 357 -8.64 3.60 7.01
C LEU A 357 -7.87 3.41 8.32
N GLU A 358 -7.04 2.37 8.43
CA GLU A 358 -6.19 2.17 9.60
C GLU A 358 -5.16 3.28 9.71
N GLU A 359 -4.53 3.66 8.59
CA GLU A 359 -3.60 4.78 8.58
C GLU A 359 -4.29 6.13 8.84
N ALA A 360 -5.45 6.38 8.22
CA ALA A 360 -6.20 7.61 8.44
C ALA A 360 -6.62 7.76 9.91
N ALA A 361 -7.02 6.66 10.55
CA ALA A 361 -7.36 6.62 11.97
C ALA A 361 -6.16 6.89 12.89
N HIS A 362 -4.91 6.68 12.45
CA HIS A 362 -3.71 6.92 13.26
C HIS A 362 -2.83 8.06 12.74
N ALA A 363 -3.33 8.85 11.78
CA ALA A 363 -2.60 9.97 11.20
C ALA A 363 -2.39 11.10 12.23
N PRO A 364 -1.28 11.87 12.14
CA PRO A 364 -1.06 13.02 13.02
C PRO A 364 -2.18 14.06 12.96
N ASP A 365 -2.69 14.36 11.76
CA ASP A 365 -3.93 15.10 11.55
C ASP A 365 -5.07 14.13 11.19
N GLN A 366 -5.46 13.34 12.19
CA GLN A 366 -6.52 12.34 12.10
C GLN A 366 -7.84 12.94 11.58
N VAL A 367 -8.17 14.18 11.98
CA VAL A 367 -9.43 14.83 11.59
C VAL A 367 -9.46 15.04 10.08
N THR A 368 -8.40 15.60 9.51
CA THR A 368 -8.31 15.79 8.05
C THR A 368 -8.27 14.45 7.32
N ALA A 369 -7.49 13.49 7.80
CA ALA A 369 -7.38 12.17 7.17
C ALA A 369 -8.74 11.43 7.13
N LEU A 370 -9.49 11.45 8.23
CA LEU A 370 -10.80 10.80 8.30
C LEU A 370 -11.87 11.50 7.44
N LYS A 371 -11.73 12.80 7.13
CA LYS A 371 -12.66 13.47 6.20
C LYS A 371 -12.59 12.89 4.79
N TYR A 372 -11.38 12.60 4.31
CA TYR A 372 -11.18 11.96 3.01
C TYR A 372 -11.85 10.59 2.92
N TRP A 373 -11.89 9.82 4.00
CA TRP A 373 -12.69 8.60 4.05
C TRP A 373 -14.20 8.90 4.15
N TRP A 374 -14.60 9.65 5.18
CA TRP A 374 -16.01 9.79 5.51
C TRP A 374 -16.82 10.48 4.41
N LEU A 375 -16.25 11.48 3.71
CA LEU A 375 -16.89 12.20 2.62
C LEU A 375 -16.96 11.42 1.30
N PHE A 376 -16.39 10.22 1.22
CA PHE A 376 -16.46 9.36 0.03
C PHE A 376 -17.19 8.04 0.28
N PHE A 377 -17.39 7.65 1.55
CA PHE A 377 -18.02 6.38 1.89
C PHE A 377 -19.35 6.52 2.65
N ARG A 378 -19.77 7.71 3.09
CA ARG A 378 -21.08 7.89 3.77
C ARG A 378 -22.26 7.81 2.82
N LYS A 379 -23.42 7.36 3.30
CA LYS A 379 -24.67 7.25 2.52
C LYS A 379 -24.96 8.47 1.64
N ALA A 380 -24.84 9.67 2.19
CA ALA A 380 -25.19 10.92 1.51
C ALA A 380 -24.43 11.16 0.20
N VAL A 381 -23.29 10.49 -0.03
CA VAL A 381 -22.47 10.77 -1.21
C VAL A 381 -22.93 9.99 -2.44
N PHE A 382 -23.60 8.85 -2.23
CA PHE A 382 -24.14 7.99 -3.28
C PHE A 382 -25.49 8.48 -3.83
N THR A 383 -26.03 9.58 -3.30
CA THR A 383 -27.27 10.20 -3.78
C THR A 383 -27.02 11.36 -4.75
N GLY A 384 -25.92 11.31 -5.52
CA GLY A 384 -25.58 12.26 -6.59
C GLY A 384 -24.27 13.02 -6.39
N PHE A 385 -23.77 13.19 -5.16
CA PHE A 385 -22.52 13.93 -4.91
C PHE A 385 -21.33 13.31 -5.64
N LEU A 386 -21.16 11.98 -5.57
CA LEU A 386 -20.07 11.30 -6.26
C LEU A 386 -20.20 11.38 -7.79
N ASP A 387 -21.43 11.33 -8.31
CA ASP A 387 -21.69 11.47 -9.75
C ASP A 387 -21.33 12.89 -10.22
N ASP A 388 -21.72 13.91 -9.47
CA ASP A 388 -21.38 15.31 -9.74
C ASP A 388 -19.86 15.54 -9.65
N LEU A 389 -19.21 14.95 -8.65
CA LEU A 389 -17.76 15.05 -8.45
C LEU A 389 -17.00 14.40 -9.62
N LEU A 390 -17.45 13.23 -10.07
CA LEU A 390 -16.84 12.53 -11.20
C LEU A 390 -17.01 13.29 -12.52
N GLN A 391 -18.16 13.95 -12.74
CA GLN A 391 -18.38 14.77 -13.93
C GLN A 391 -17.57 16.08 -13.93
N GLN A 392 -17.27 16.63 -12.75
CA GLN A 392 -16.49 17.85 -12.59
C GLN A 392 -14.97 17.60 -12.54
N SER A 393 -14.56 16.33 -12.52
CA SER A 393 -13.17 15.90 -12.46
C SER A 393 -12.48 15.91 -13.82
#